data_AF-F8PPM9-F1
#
_entry.id   AF-F8PPM9-F1
#
_cell.length_a   1.000
_cell.length_b   1.000
_cell.length_c   1.000
_cell.angle_alpha   90.00
_cell.angle_beta   90.00
_cell.angle_gamma   90.00
#
_symmetry.space_group_name_H-M   'P 1'
#
loop_
_entity.id
_entity.type
_entity.pdbx_description
1 polymer ?
#
loop_
_entity_poly.entity_id
_entity_poly.type
_entity_poly.pdbx_seq_one_letter_code
_entity_poly.pdbx_strand_id
1 'polypeptide(L)'
;MDTDAFHDIHLPLLDACTAPSTLLPFLVAETPVNNVTVFWEPDHHDYDDMMKVLANSAAPIRVLNTLRPGWSIDLARSVAKNLPSLTFLSIQNIMPILPMISTGQFMSSFEGLLPHFRNIEYLVITRVTLLDFYAEFRVFDRDLSVVIRWGNICPTLKVCVFPSGVVWHRIKNNAWIPEISHPLSEEWLMRTIAKNKYPVVEGYITEALKTYIVTSGKDDKLGLRRLVMPDSSRVFEWIRGGRRTDNVSDGDSDEDEDEDEEVDEDGDDRDEDSDYLSDETGEDQESDDLSEGGGDMFVW
;
A
#
# COMPACT_ATOMS: atom_id res chain seq x y z
N MET A 1 -16.21 -23.16 -22.71
CA MET A 1 -17.17 -23.63 -21.69
C MET A 1 -18.55 -23.28 -22.20
N ASP A 2 -19.52 -24.14 -21.97
CA ASP A 2 -20.91 -23.89 -22.33
C ASP A 2 -21.47 -22.81 -21.39
N THR A 3 -21.66 -21.59 -21.90
CA THR A 3 -22.09 -20.42 -21.12
C THR A 3 -23.58 -20.50 -20.76
N ASP A 4 -24.32 -21.39 -21.42
CA ASP A 4 -25.76 -21.49 -21.28
C ASP A 4 -26.20 -21.99 -19.90
N ALA A 5 -25.30 -22.63 -19.14
CA ALA A 5 -25.60 -23.17 -17.82
C ALA A 5 -25.72 -22.12 -16.69
N PHE A 6 -25.38 -20.85 -16.93
CA PHE A 6 -25.30 -19.81 -15.90
C PHE A 6 -26.37 -18.72 -15.99
N HIS A 7 -27.33 -18.82 -16.93
CA HIS A 7 -28.27 -17.73 -17.21
C HIS A 7 -29.32 -17.43 -16.14
N ASP A 8 -29.43 -18.23 -15.07
CA ASP A 8 -30.47 -18.07 -14.04
C ASP A 8 -29.92 -17.89 -12.60
N ILE A 9 -28.63 -17.56 -12.44
CA ILE A 9 -28.07 -17.35 -11.10
C ILE A 9 -28.42 -15.95 -10.58
N HIS A 10 -29.50 -15.85 -9.81
CA HIS A 10 -29.91 -14.62 -9.14
C HIS A 10 -29.43 -14.61 -7.68
N LEU A 11 -28.55 -13.67 -7.32
CA LEU A 11 -27.94 -13.57 -5.99
C LEU A 11 -28.28 -12.25 -5.30
N PRO A 12 -29.54 -12.00 -4.91
CA PRO A 12 -30.02 -10.67 -4.49
C PRO A 12 -29.38 -10.13 -3.22
N LEU A 13 -28.64 -10.97 -2.49
CA LEU A 13 -27.95 -10.62 -1.24
C LEU A 13 -26.42 -10.65 -1.39
N LEU A 14 -25.89 -10.82 -2.61
CA LEU A 14 -24.44 -10.84 -2.85
C LEU A 14 -23.90 -9.41 -2.76
N ASP A 15 -23.17 -9.13 -1.69
CA ASP A 15 -22.53 -7.85 -1.41
C ASP A 15 -21.06 -7.84 -1.86
N ALA A 16 -20.39 -9.00 -1.81
CA ALA A 16 -19.00 -9.21 -2.19
C ALA A 16 -18.85 -10.36 -3.19
N CYS A 17 -18.02 -10.16 -4.22
CA CYS A 17 -17.71 -11.16 -5.24
C CYS A 17 -16.19 -11.34 -5.37
N THR A 18 -15.75 -12.59 -5.51
CA THR A 18 -14.35 -12.92 -5.82
C THR A 18 -14.35 -13.97 -6.92
N ALA A 19 -13.90 -13.60 -8.12
CA ALA A 19 -14.03 -14.45 -9.29
C ALA A 19 -12.97 -14.14 -10.36
N PRO A 20 -12.65 -15.10 -11.24
CA PRO A 20 -11.97 -14.82 -12.51
C PRO A 20 -12.76 -13.82 -13.36
N SER A 21 -12.05 -13.06 -14.19
CA SER A 21 -12.66 -12.03 -15.04
C SER A 21 -13.78 -12.58 -15.93
N THR A 22 -13.64 -13.81 -16.41
CA THR A 22 -14.59 -14.49 -17.30
C THR A 22 -15.94 -14.81 -16.66
N LEU A 23 -16.03 -14.79 -15.32
CA LEU A 23 -17.28 -15.09 -14.60
C LEU A 23 -18.06 -13.83 -14.19
N LEU A 24 -17.46 -12.64 -14.27
CA LEU A 24 -18.11 -11.39 -13.83
C LEU A 24 -19.44 -11.09 -14.54
N PRO A 25 -19.60 -11.31 -15.87
CA PRO A 25 -20.88 -11.08 -16.55
C PRO A 25 -22.05 -11.88 -15.97
N PHE A 26 -21.77 -13.04 -15.38
CA PHE A 26 -22.79 -13.94 -14.83
C PHE A 26 -23.08 -13.67 -13.35
N LEU A 27 -22.13 -13.11 -12.60
CA LEU A 27 -22.21 -12.98 -11.14
C LEU A 27 -22.57 -11.56 -10.67
N VAL A 28 -22.25 -10.54 -11.46
CA VAL A 28 -22.32 -9.13 -11.01
C VAL A 28 -23.47 -8.38 -11.67
N ALA A 29 -23.84 -8.73 -12.90
CA ALA A 29 -24.91 -8.04 -13.61
C ALA A 29 -26.20 -8.06 -12.76
N GLU A 30 -26.79 -6.89 -12.54
CA GLU A 30 -28.06 -6.70 -11.80
C GLU A 30 -28.03 -7.15 -10.32
N THR A 31 -26.86 -7.52 -9.80
CA THR A 31 -26.68 -7.97 -8.43
C THR A 31 -26.13 -6.81 -7.59
N PRO A 32 -26.54 -6.60 -6.31
CA PRO A 32 -26.11 -5.43 -5.53
C PRO A 32 -24.71 -5.57 -4.93
N VAL A 33 -23.74 -5.99 -5.76
CA VAL A 33 -22.35 -6.15 -5.35
C VAL A 33 -21.72 -4.77 -5.17
N ASN A 34 -21.05 -4.57 -4.04
CA ASN A 34 -20.30 -3.35 -3.75
C ASN A 34 -18.77 -3.59 -3.70
N ASN A 35 -18.38 -4.85 -3.55
CA ASN A 35 -17.00 -5.26 -3.40
C ASN A 35 -16.62 -6.38 -4.36
N VAL A 36 -15.60 -6.17 -5.17
CA VAL A 36 -15.21 -7.12 -6.20
C VAL A 36 -13.72 -7.38 -6.13
N THR A 37 -13.34 -8.65 -6.12
CA THR A 37 -11.97 -9.11 -6.34
C THR A 37 -11.92 -9.88 -7.65
N VAL A 38 -11.12 -9.39 -8.60
CA VAL A 38 -11.01 -9.97 -9.94
C VAL A 38 -9.63 -10.55 -10.16
N PHE A 39 -9.58 -11.81 -10.58
CA PHE A 39 -8.37 -12.43 -11.11
C PHE A 39 -8.37 -12.28 -12.63
N TRP A 40 -7.32 -11.65 -13.15
CA TRP A 40 -7.16 -11.41 -14.58
C TRP A 40 -6.20 -12.42 -15.19
N GLU A 41 -6.63 -13.00 -16.29
CA GLU A 41 -5.77 -13.79 -17.16
C GLU A 41 -4.71 -12.88 -17.83
N PRO A 42 -3.48 -13.37 -18.08
CA PRO A 42 -2.42 -12.56 -18.71
C PRO A 42 -2.84 -11.91 -20.04
N ASP A 43 -3.59 -12.68 -20.84
CA ASP A 43 -3.98 -12.34 -22.21
C ASP A 43 -5.37 -11.66 -22.28
N HIS A 44 -5.92 -11.25 -21.15
CA HIS A 44 -7.19 -10.52 -21.14
C HIS A 44 -6.97 -9.08 -21.64
N HIS A 45 -7.78 -8.63 -22.60
CA HIS A 45 -7.67 -7.28 -23.19
C HIS A 45 -8.97 -6.46 -23.12
N ASP A 46 -10.12 -7.09 -22.87
CA ASP A 46 -11.45 -6.45 -22.90
C ASP A 46 -11.84 -5.78 -21.57
N TYR A 47 -10.88 -5.06 -20.96
CA TYR A 47 -11.07 -4.42 -19.66
C TYR A 47 -12.23 -3.42 -19.66
N ASP A 48 -12.45 -2.69 -20.76
CA ASP A 48 -13.51 -1.68 -20.86
C ASP A 48 -14.90 -2.33 -20.77
N ASP A 49 -15.08 -3.49 -21.39
CA ASP A 49 -16.38 -4.18 -21.37
C ASP A 49 -16.63 -4.85 -20.02
N MET A 50 -15.61 -5.42 -19.38
CA MET A 50 -15.77 -5.94 -18.01
C MET A 50 -16.05 -4.85 -16.99
N MET A 51 -15.41 -3.69 -17.09
CA MET A 51 -15.72 -2.60 -16.14
C MET A 51 -17.11 -2.02 -16.35
N LYS A 52 -17.66 -2.04 -17.58
CA LYS A 52 -19.07 -1.71 -17.82
C LYS A 52 -20.01 -2.73 -17.18
N VAL A 53 -19.69 -4.03 -17.23
CA VAL A 53 -20.44 -5.07 -16.52
C VAL A 53 -20.46 -4.76 -15.02
N LEU A 54 -19.30 -4.46 -14.42
CA LEU A 54 -19.23 -4.07 -13.01
C LEU A 54 -20.01 -2.79 -12.70
N ALA A 55 -19.97 -1.80 -13.61
CA ALA A 55 -20.72 -0.56 -13.48
C ALA A 55 -22.25 -0.75 -13.55
N ASN A 56 -22.71 -1.85 -14.17
CA ASN A 56 -24.13 -2.23 -14.25
C ASN A 56 -24.61 -3.04 -13.03
N SER A 57 -23.79 -3.19 -11.99
CA SER A 57 -24.23 -3.72 -10.69
C SER A 57 -25.42 -2.91 -10.15
N ALA A 58 -26.34 -3.57 -9.45
CA ALA A 58 -27.48 -2.89 -8.82
C ALA A 58 -27.04 -1.93 -7.69
N ALA A 59 -25.81 -2.06 -7.20
CA ALA A 59 -25.20 -1.15 -6.25
C ALA A 59 -23.88 -0.58 -6.81
N PRO A 60 -23.50 0.68 -6.48
CA PRO A 60 -22.22 1.22 -6.91
C PRO A 60 -21.05 0.41 -6.32
N ILE A 61 -20.14 -0.03 -7.18
CA ILE A 61 -18.89 -0.67 -6.76
C ILE A 61 -18.04 0.36 -6.00
N ARG A 62 -17.76 0.06 -4.73
CA ARG A 62 -16.96 0.90 -3.83
C ARG A 62 -15.56 0.38 -3.65
N VAL A 63 -15.40 -0.94 -3.69
CA VAL A 63 -14.14 -1.63 -3.45
C VAL A 63 -13.83 -2.52 -4.66
N LEU A 64 -12.68 -2.29 -5.28
CA LEU A 64 -12.18 -3.14 -6.35
C LEU A 64 -10.76 -3.60 -6.05
N ASN A 65 -10.56 -4.91 -6.05
CA ASN A 65 -9.25 -5.54 -6.00
C ASN A 65 -8.98 -6.25 -7.32
N THR A 66 -7.82 -6.00 -7.89
CA THR A 66 -7.40 -6.61 -9.15
C THR A 66 -6.10 -7.36 -8.93
N LEU A 67 -6.09 -8.63 -9.29
CA LEU A 67 -4.92 -9.49 -9.25
C LEU A 67 -4.58 -9.88 -10.68
N ARG A 68 -3.40 -9.49 -11.16
CA ARG A 68 -3.00 -9.71 -12.55
C ARG A 68 -1.50 -10.03 -12.68
N PRO A 69 -1.12 -10.94 -13.57
CA PRO A 69 0.27 -11.10 -14.00
C PRO A 69 0.74 -9.87 -14.80
N GLY A 70 1.71 -9.14 -14.24
CA GLY A 70 2.23 -7.91 -14.86
C GLY A 70 1.32 -6.70 -14.71
N TRP A 71 1.92 -5.52 -14.84
CA TRP A 71 1.23 -4.25 -14.80
C TRP A 71 0.45 -3.98 -16.10
N SER A 72 -0.73 -3.35 -16.01
CA SER A 72 -1.51 -2.90 -17.18
C SER A 72 -2.11 -1.53 -16.92
N ILE A 73 -1.66 -0.55 -17.71
CA ILE A 73 -2.22 0.80 -17.68
C ILE A 73 -3.63 0.84 -18.28
N ASP A 74 -3.94 -0.05 -19.21
CA ASP A 74 -5.26 -0.11 -19.86
C ASP A 74 -6.34 -0.57 -18.88
N LEU A 75 -6.01 -1.54 -18.00
CA LEU A 75 -6.87 -1.94 -16.89
C LEU A 75 -7.13 -0.76 -15.96
N ALA A 76 -6.07 -0.08 -15.48
CA ALA A 76 -6.20 1.08 -14.61
C ALA A 76 -7.03 2.21 -15.24
N ARG A 77 -6.85 2.46 -16.55
CA ARG A 77 -7.62 3.47 -17.29
C ARG A 77 -9.09 3.08 -17.40
N SER A 78 -9.39 1.82 -17.70
CA SER A 78 -10.76 1.30 -17.75
C SER A 78 -11.46 1.43 -16.40
N VAL A 79 -10.77 1.09 -15.30
CA VAL A 79 -11.28 1.27 -13.94
C VAL A 79 -11.62 2.74 -13.67
N ALA A 80 -10.68 3.65 -13.93
CA ALA A 80 -10.86 5.08 -13.71
C ALA A 80 -12.03 5.67 -14.51
N LYS A 81 -12.23 5.18 -15.74
CA LYS A 81 -13.29 5.62 -16.67
C LYS A 81 -14.67 5.14 -16.25
N ASN A 82 -14.80 3.88 -15.87
CA ASN A 82 -16.10 3.22 -15.73
C ASN A 82 -16.58 3.14 -14.27
N LEU A 83 -15.69 3.27 -13.27
CA LEU A 83 -16.02 3.10 -11.85
C LEU A 83 -15.71 4.38 -11.02
N PRO A 84 -16.36 5.52 -11.31
CA PRO A 84 -16.07 6.80 -10.63
C PRO A 84 -16.46 6.83 -9.14
N SER A 85 -17.25 5.86 -8.67
CA SER A 85 -17.73 5.74 -7.29
C SER A 85 -16.78 4.98 -6.37
N LEU A 86 -15.64 4.48 -6.89
CA LEU A 86 -14.65 3.73 -6.10
C LEU A 86 -14.09 4.58 -4.97
N THR A 87 -14.07 3.99 -3.78
CA THR A 87 -13.41 4.52 -2.58
C THR A 87 -12.13 3.75 -2.25
N PHE A 88 -12.04 2.50 -2.67
CA PHE A 88 -10.88 1.64 -2.49
C PHE A 88 -10.52 0.93 -3.80
N LEU A 89 -9.25 1.03 -4.19
CA LEU A 89 -8.69 0.36 -5.36
C LEU A 89 -7.38 -0.35 -4.99
N SER A 90 -7.32 -1.65 -5.21
CA SER A 90 -6.10 -2.45 -5.15
C SER A 90 -5.72 -3.00 -6.52
N ILE A 91 -4.47 -2.78 -6.93
CA ILE A 91 -3.87 -3.35 -8.12
C ILE A 91 -2.62 -4.13 -7.70
N GLN A 92 -2.73 -5.45 -7.79
CA GLN A 92 -1.71 -6.38 -7.36
C GLN A 92 -1.09 -7.07 -8.58
N ASN A 93 0.20 -6.87 -8.76
CA ASN A 93 0.98 -7.62 -9.73
C ASN A 93 1.43 -8.95 -9.11
N ILE A 94 0.77 -10.05 -9.48
CA ILE A 94 1.04 -11.38 -8.91
C ILE A 94 2.22 -12.11 -9.56
N MET A 95 2.74 -11.61 -10.69
CA MET A 95 3.86 -12.18 -11.43
C MET A 95 4.69 -11.07 -12.08
N PRO A 96 5.63 -10.47 -11.34
CA PRO A 96 6.39 -9.30 -11.80
C PRO A 96 7.41 -9.60 -12.91
N ILE A 97 7.62 -10.88 -13.26
CA ILE A 97 8.67 -11.33 -14.18
C ILE A 97 8.26 -11.15 -15.66
N LEU A 98 6.97 -10.93 -15.94
CA LEU A 98 6.49 -10.79 -17.32
C LEU A 98 6.90 -9.44 -17.95
N PRO A 99 7.41 -9.43 -19.20
CA PRO A 99 8.06 -8.27 -19.82
C PRO A 99 7.07 -7.26 -20.43
N MET A 100 6.18 -6.67 -19.63
CA MET A 100 5.24 -5.65 -20.11
C MET A 100 5.75 -4.23 -19.89
N ILE A 101 5.57 -3.71 -18.67
CA ILE A 101 5.98 -2.35 -18.30
C ILE A 101 6.66 -2.41 -16.93
N SER A 102 7.70 -1.61 -16.75
CA SER A 102 8.36 -1.51 -15.46
C SER A 102 7.43 -0.88 -14.42
N THR A 103 7.67 -1.18 -13.14
CA THR A 103 6.94 -0.55 -12.03
C THR A 103 7.00 0.98 -12.10
N GLY A 104 8.16 1.56 -12.41
CA GLY A 104 8.31 3.02 -12.54
C GLY A 104 7.44 3.61 -13.66
N GLN A 105 7.42 2.97 -14.83
CA GLN A 105 6.56 3.39 -15.95
C GLN A 105 5.06 3.28 -15.60
N PHE A 106 4.66 2.19 -14.93
CA PHE A 106 3.28 2.02 -14.47
C PHE A 106 2.88 3.14 -13.50
N MET A 107 3.68 3.38 -12.46
CA MET A 107 3.42 4.43 -11.47
C MET A 107 3.33 5.82 -12.11
N SER A 108 4.26 6.15 -13.00
CA SER A 108 4.24 7.44 -13.72
C SER A 108 3.01 7.59 -14.60
N SER A 109 2.56 6.51 -15.25
CA SER A 109 1.37 6.54 -16.11
C SER A 109 0.09 6.61 -15.28
N PHE A 110 0.05 5.92 -14.13
CA PHE A 110 -1.09 5.92 -13.21
C PHE A 110 -1.33 7.31 -12.61
N GLU A 111 -0.27 8.10 -12.37
CA GLU A 111 -0.39 9.49 -11.89
C GLU A 111 -1.32 10.34 -12.78
N GLY A 112 -1.29 10.15 -14.10
CA GLY A 112 -2.19 10.84 -15.04
C GLY A 112 -3.66 10.39 -14.97
N LEU A 113 -3.96 9.26 -14.33
CA LEU A 113 -5.31 8.74 -14.13
C LEU A 113 -5.97 9.27 -12.86
N LEU A 114 -5.19 9.70 -11.87
CA LEU A 114 -5.66 10.20 -10.57
C LEU A 114 -6.77 11.27 -10.64
N PRO A 115 -6.75 12.24 -11.57
CA PRO A 115 -7.84 13.23 -11.68
C PRO A 115 -9.23 12.64 -11.95
N HIS A 116 -9.31 11.41 -12.47
CA HIS A 116 -10.57 10.75 -12.79
C HIS A 116 -11.19 10.06 -11.56
N PHE A 117 -10.39 9.79 -10.52
CA PHE A 117 -10.86 9.16 -9.30
C PHE A 117 -11.38 10.21 -8.31
N ARG A 118 -12.68 10.48 -8.37
CA ARG A 118 -13.30 11.55 -7.57
C ARG A 118 -13.52 11.22 -6.10
N ASN A 119 -13.59 9.93 -5.78
CA ASN A 119 -13.95 9.44 -4.45
C ASN A 119 -12.91 8.49 -3.85
N ILE A 120 -11.78 8.28 -4.52
CA ILE A 120 -10.80 7.31 -4.06
C ILE A 120 -10.16 7.81 -2.76
N GLU A 121 -10.20 6.98 -1.73
CA GLU A 121 -9.61 7.26 -0.43
C GLU A 121 -8.43 6.33 -0.16
N TYR A 122 -8.48 5.11 -0.65
CA TYR A 122 -7.47 4.07 -0.46
C TYR A 122 -6.97 3.56 -1.80
N LEU A 123 -5.67 3.68 -2.03
CA LEU A 123 -5.01 3.19 -3.24
C LEU A 123 -3.87 2.25 -2.87
N VAL A 124 -3.98 1.00 -3.30
CA VAL A 124 -3.00 -0.05 -3.02
C VAL A 124 -2.43 -0.51 -4.37
N ILE A 125 -1.14 -0.28 -4.58
CA ILE A 125 -0.42 -0.76 -5.77
C ILE A 125 0.73 -1.60 -5.27
N THR A 126 0.59 -2.92 -5.34
CA THR A 126 1.55 -3.85 -4.75
C THR A 126 2.02 -4.89 -5.75
N ARG A 127 3.17 -5.47 -5.45
CA ARG A 127 3.69 -6.65 -6.13
C ARG A 127 3.64 -7.79 -5.14
N VAL A 128 3.11 -8.94 -5.54
CA VAL A 128 3.23 -10.15 -4.75
C VAL A 128 4.62 -10.69 -5.02
N THR A 129 5.55 -10.41 -4.12
CA THR A 129 6.90 -10.98 -4.15
C THR A 129 6.99 -12.04 -3.07
N LEU A 130 7.55 -13.21 -3.42
CA LEU A 130 7.86 -14.27 -2.44
C LEU A 130 9.04 -13.91 -1.53
N LEU A 131 9.75 -12.83 -1.85
CA LEU A 131 10.87 -12.33 -1.09
C LEU A 131 10.48 -10.96 -0.52
N ASP A 132 10.48 -10.87 0.80
CA ASP A 132 10.33 -9.62 1.52
C ASP A 132 11.62 -8.80 1.32
N PHE A 133 11.62 -7.95 0.28
CA PHE A 133 12.67 -6.97 0.15
C PHE A 133 12.41 -5.88 1.19
N TYR A 134 13.17 -5.91 2.29
CA TYR A 134 13.16 -4.83 3.27
C TYR A 134 13.38 -3.49 2.57
N ALA A 135 12.51 -2.53 2.86
CA ALA A 135 12.59 -1.20 2.27
C ALA A 135 13.86 -0.48 2.78
N GLU A 136 14.77 -0.14 1.88
CA GLU A 136 15.89 0.77 2.19
C GLU A 136 15.39 2.19 2.45
N PHE A 137 16.11 3.02 3.21
CA PHE A 137 15.71 4.42 3.44
C PHE A 137 15.49 5.25 2.17
N ARG A 138 16.24 4.96 1.10
CA ARG A 138 16.07 5.62 -0.20
C ARG A 138 14.66 5.42 -0.79
N VAL A 139 14.01 4.31 -0.45
CA VAL A 139 12.65 3.97 -0.89
C VAL A 139 11.64 4.94 -0.28
N PHE A 140 11.78 5.28 1.00
CA PHE A 140 10.87 6.19 1.68
C PHE A 140 10.91 7.60 1.10
N ASP A 141 12.10 8.16 0.83
CA ASP A 141 12.22 9.50 0.24
C ASP A 141 11.56 9.56 -1.15
N ARG A 142 11.78 8.53 -1.97
CA ARG A 142 11.16 8.40 -3.29
C ARG A 142 9.64 8.32 -3.16
N ASP A 143 9.15 7.43 -2.32
CA ASP A 143 7.72 7.18 -2.12
C ASP A 143 7.01 8.42 -1.54
N LEU A 144 7.63 9.12 -0.58
CA LEU A 144 7.14 10.40 -0.06
C LEU A 144 6.94 11.42 -1.18
N SER A 145 7.92 11.53 -2.09
CA SER A 145 7.80 12.46 -3.22
C SER A 145 6.61 12.13 -4.12
N VAL A 146 6.33 10.84 -4.33
CA VAL A 146 5.21 10.35 -5.14
C VAL A 146 3.90 10.64 -4.44
N VAL A 147 3.76 10.26 -3.17
CA VAL A 147 2.49 10.40 -2.44
C VAL A 147 2.08 11.86 -2.24
N ILE A 148 3.04 12.78 -2.08
CA ILE A 148 2.75 14.23 -2.02
C ILE A 148 2.16 14.72 -3.34
N ARG A 149 2.78 14.36 -4.48
CA ARG A 149 2.25 14.72 -5.81
C ARG A 149 0.88 14.11 -6.03
N TRP A 150 0.71 12.84 -5.70
CA TRP A 150 -0.57 12.13 -5.84
C TRP A 150 -1.67 12.74 -4.96
N GLY A 151 -1.35 13.09 -3.71
CA GLY A 151 -2.28 13.76 -2.80
C GLY A 151 -2.66 15.19 -3.21
N ASN A 152 -1.80 15.88 -3.97
CA ASN A 152 -2.13 17.15 -4.62
C ASN A 152 -3.09 16.96 -5.81
N ILE A 153 -2.86 15.93 -6.63
CA ILE A 153 -3.68 15.62 -7.81
C ILE A 153 -5.05 15.05 -7.40
N CYS A 154 -5.08 14.20 -6.36
CA CYS A 154 -6.27 13.54 -5.84
C CYS A 154 -6.45 13.89 -4.35
N PRO A 155 -7.16 14.98 -4.02
CA PRO A 155 -7.35 15.43 -2.64
C PRO A 155 -8.15 14.47 -1.74
N THR A 156 -8.93 13.55 -2.32
CA THR A 156 -9.69 12.55 -1.54
C THR A 156 -8.82 11.41 -1.04
N LEU A 157 -7.63 11.23 -1.61
CA LEU A 157 -6.71 10.16 -1.26
C LEU A 157 -6.24 10.33 0.18
N LYS A 158 -6.46 9.30 1.01
CA LYS A 158 -6.12 9.25 2.44
C LYS A 158 -5.01 8.24 2.73
N VAL A 159 -4.99 7.12 2.01
CA VAL A 159 -3.99 6.06 2.21
C VAL A 159 -3.45 5.60 0.86
N CYS A 160 -2.14 5.41 0.81
CA CYS A 160 -1.43 4.85 -0.34
C CYS A 160 -0.53 3.71 0.09
N VAL A 161 -0.53 2.61 -0.65
CA VAL A 161 0.47 1.55 -0.52
C VAL A 161 1.18 1.41 -1.84
N PHE A 162 2.50 1.48 -1.81
CA PHE A 162 3.32 1.39 -3.00
C PHE A 162 3.96 0.01 -3.16
N PRO A 163 4.55 -0.28 -4.34
CA PRO A 163 5.24 -1.56 -4.58
C PRO A 163 6.43 -1.83 -3.66
N SER A 164 6.89 -0.83 -2.92
CA SER A 164 7.85 -0.95 -1.82
C SER A 164 7.31 -1.68 -0.60
N GLY A 165 5.99 -1.81 -0.47
CA GLY A 165 5.32 -2.28 0.74
C GLY A 165 5.04 -1.18 1.77
N VAL A 166 5.56 0.04 1.58
CA VAL A 166 5.34 1.13 2.55
C VAL A 166 3.91 1.65 2.42
N VAL A 167 3.20 1.65 3.54
CA VAL A 167 1.89 2.28 3.70
C VAL A 167 2.10 3.74 4.10
N TRP A 168 1.45 4.65 3.39
CA TRP A 168 1.46 6.08 3.64
C TRP A 168 0.07 6.56 4.02
N HIS A 169 -0.02 7.30 5.13
CA HIS A 169 -1.24 7.92 5.61
C HIS A 169 -1.19 9.43 5.45
N ARG A 170 -2.23 9.98 4.83
CA ARG A 170 -2.44 11.42 4.77
C ARG A 170 -2.96 11.88 6.12
N ILE A 171 -2.29 12.88 6.66
CA ILE A 171 -2.76 13.65 7.81
C ILE A 171 -3.31 14.99 7.29
N LYS A 172 -3.25 16.06 8.09
CA LYS A 172 -3.77 17.37 7.65
C LYS A 172 -2.87 18.01 6.60
N ASN A 173 -3.44 18.92 5.80
CA ASN A 173 -2.72 19.81 4.87
C ASN A 173 -1.78 19.10 3.87
N ASN A 174 -2.19 17.92 3.38
CA ASN A 174 -1.38 17.11 2.46
C ASN A 174 0.00 16.68 3.01
N ALA A 175 0.15 16.62 4.33
CA ALA A 175 1.27 15.93 4.94
C ALA A 175 1.01 14.42 4.95
N TRP A 176 2.07 13.63 4.76
CA TRP A 176 2.01 12.19 4.53
C TRP A 176 3.05 11.46 5.34
N ILE A 177 2.63 10.61 6.26
CA ILE A 177 3.53 9.84 7.13
C ILE A 177 3.47 8.37 6.77
N PRO A 178 4.58 7.64 6.86
CA PRO A 178 4.54 6.20 6.71
C PRO A 178 3.86 5.58 7.94
N GLU A 179 3.29 4.40 7.77
CA GLU A 179 2.82 3.60 8.91
C GLU A 179 4.00 3.27 9.82
N ILE A 180 3.88 3.67 11.09
CA ILE A 180 4.96 3.60 12.09
C ILE A 180 4.99 2.28 12.87
N SER A 181 4.14 1.31 12.52
CA SER A 181 4.19 -0.04 13.08
C SER A 181 5.48 -0.77 12.69
N HIS A 182 6.08 -0.40 11.56
CA HIS A 182 7.31 -0.97 11.04
C HIS A 182 8.54 -0.19 11.57
N PRO A 183 9.53 -0.86 12.20
CA PRO A 183 10.70 -0.19 12.79
C PRO A 183 11.45 0.73 11.82
N LEU A 184 11.65 0.31 10.57
CA LEU A 184 12.31 1.14 9.55
C LEU A 184 11.53 2.42 9.20
N SER A 185 10.19 2.37 9.19
CA SER A 185 9.36 3.56 8.94
C SER A 185 9.50 4.57 10.07
N GLU A 186 9.49 4.07 11.31
CA GLU A 186 9.68 4.88 12.50
C GLU A 186 11.08 5.53 12.49
N GLU A 187 12.13 4.74 12.27
CA GLU A 187 13.50 5.23 12.22
C GLU A 187 13.71 6.26 11.09
N TRP A 188 13.17 5.99 9.89
CA TRP A 188 13.21 6.95 8.78
C TRP A 188 12.53 8.27 9.15
N LEU A 189 11.35 8.20 9.78
CA LEU A 189 10.59 9.38 10.19
C LEU A 189 11.37 10.21 11.22
N MET A 190 11.96 9.55 12.22
CA MET A 190 12.82 10.20 13.23
C MET A 190 14.00 10.94 12.58
N ARG A 191 14.74 10.26 11.69
CA ARG A 191 15.89 10.85 10.99
C ARG A 191 15.49 12.03 10.11
N THR A 192 14.34 11.94 9.45
CA THR A 192 13.86 12.97 8.53
C THR A 192 13.42 14.23 9.27
N ILE A 193 12.77 14.08 10.43
CA ILE A 193 12.39 15.18 11.32
C ILE A 193 13.62 15.82 11.96
N ALA A 194 14.54 15.01 12.49
CA ALA A 194 15.77 15.52 13.12
C ALA A 194 16.61 16.37 12.16
N LYS A 195 16.59 16.04 10.86
CA LYS A 195 17.30 16.78 9.80
C LYS A 195 16.49 17.96 9.23
N ASN A 196 15.28 18.24 9.72
CA ASN A 196 14.35 19.22 9.15
C ASN A 196 14.13 19.03 7.64
N LYS A 197 14.20 17.78 7.15
CA LYS A 197 14.00 17.45 5.73
C LYS A 197 12.56 17.10 5.40
N TYR A 198 11.74 16.86 6.42
CA TYR A 198 10.35 16.54 6.23
C TYR A 198 9.65 17.77 5.61
N PRO A 199 8.92 17.61 4.48
CA PRO A 199 8.37 18.74 3.74
C PRO A 199 7.53 19.61 4.67
N VAL A 200 7.70 20.93 4.57
CA VAL A 200 7.21 21.93 5.53
C VAL A 200 5.75 21.66 5.88
N VAL A 201 5.55 20.98 7.00
CA VAL A 201 4.24 20.90 7.61
C VAL A 201 4.14 22.06 8.56
N GLU A 202 2.95 22.65 8.67
CA GLU A 202 2.64 23.65 9.68
C GLU A 202 3.24 23.25 11.03
N GLY A 203 3.85 24.21 11.74
CA GLY A 203 4.69 23.94 12.90
C GLY A 203 4.03 23.03 13.97
N TYR A 204 2.70 23.06 14.09
CA TYR A 204 1.97 22.15 14.99
C TYR A 204 2.22 20.66 14.70
N ILE A 205 2.24 20.25 13.43
CA ILE A 205 2.42 18.84 13.07
C ILE A 205 3.86 18.42 13.32
N THR A 206 4.83 19.26 12.96
CA THR A 206 6.25 18.99 13.25
C THR A 206 6.48 18.85 14.75
N GLU A 207 5.93 19.74 15.57
CA GLU A 207 6.05 19.64 17.03
C GLU A 207 5.32 18.43 17.62
N ALA A 208 4.13 18.08 17.09
CA ALA A 208 3.43 16.87 17.50
C ALA A 208 4.22 15.60 17.15
N LEU A 209 4.84 15.53 15.97
CA LEU A 209 5.70 14.41 15.58
C LEU A 209 6.98 14.33 16.43
N LYS A 210 7.64 15.47 16.70
CA LYS A 210 8.79 15.52 17.61
C LYS A 210 8.42 15.02 19.00
N THR A 211 7.27 15.45 19.52
CA THR A 211 6.77 15.04 20.85
C THR A 211 6.48 13.54 20.88
N TYR A 212 5.83 13.01 19.83
CA TYR A 212 5.60 11.58 19.67
C TYR A 212 6.93 10.80 19.76
N ILE A 213 7.94 11.23 19.01
CA ILE A 213 9.26 10.57 18.98
C ILE A 213 9.96 10.63 20.34
N VAL A 214 10.06 11.82 20.94
CA VAL A 214 10.77 12.02 22.22
C VAL A 214 10.12 11.23 23.36
N THR A 215 8.81 11.03 23.29
CA THR A 215 8.05 10.29 24.31
C THR A 215 7.89 8.81 23.98
N SER A 216 8.53 8.30 22.92
CA SER A 216 8.37 6.92 22.43
C SER A 216 6.90 6.54 22.22
N GLY A 217 6.13 7.49 21.67
CA GLY A 217 4.72 7.36 21.35
C GLY A 217 3.77 7.39 22.55
N LYS A 218 4.21 7.81 23.75
CA LYS A 218 3.30 8.04 24.89
C LYS A 218 2.37 9.23 24.65
N ASP A 219 2.86 10.28 23.99
CA ASP A 219 2.04 11.44 23.59
C ASP A 219 1.72 11.38 22.10
N ASP A 220 0.55 10.85 21.77
CA ASP A 220 0.08 10.64 20.40
C ASP A 220 -1.04 11.62 19.99
N LYS A 221 -0.69 12.92 19.91
CA LYS A 221 -1.63 13.98 19.54
C LYS A 221 -2.23 13.85 18.14
N LEU A 222 -1.57 13.10 17.27
CA LEU A 222 -2.00 12.90 15.88
C LEU A 222 -2.74 11.57 15.68
N GLY A 223 -2.84 10.73 16.71
CA GLY A 223 -3.44 9.39 16.61
C GLY A 223 -2.67 8.46 15.69
N LEU A 224 -1.35 8.61 15.59
CA LEU A 224 -0.46 7.83 14.74
C LEU A 224 -0.54 6.33 15.00
N ARG A 225 -0.73 5.91 16.26
CA ARG A 225 -0.90 4.50 16.61
C ARG A 225 -2.20 3.89 16.07
N ARG A 226 -3.17 4.72 15.69
CA ARG A 226 -4.42 4.30 15.05
C ARG A 226 -4.32 4.29 13.53
N LEU A 227 -3.25 4.85 12.98
CA LEU A 227 -2.94 4.81 11.55
C LEU A 227 -2.24 3.50 11.24
N VAL A 228 -2.98 2.41 11.43
CA VAL A 228 -2.57 1.08 11.03
C VAL A 228 -3.51 0.71 9.90
N MET A 229 -2.97 0.38 8.73
CA MET A 229 -3.78 -0.27 7.73
C MET A 229 -4.25 -1.59 8.34
N PRO A 230 -5.57 -1.90 8.32
CA PRO A 230 -6.01 -3.23 8.69
C PRO A 230 -5.14 -4.20 7.91
N ASP A 231 -4.44 -5.11 8.60
CA ASP A 231 -3.45 -6.02 8.00
C ASP A 231 -3.93 -6.47 6.61
N SER A 232 -3.07 -6.48 5.60
CA SER A 232 -3.41 -6.90 4.23
C SER A 232 -4.19 -8.23 4.18
N SER A 233 -3.99 -9.13 5.14
CA SER A 233 -4.81 -10.34 5.34
C SER A 233 -6.25 -10.01 5.77
N ARG A 234 -6.42 -9.00 6.63
CA ARG A 234 -7.67 -8.40 7.09
C ARG A 234 -8.28 -7.41 6.13
N VAL A 235 -7.57 -6.91 5.11
CA VAL A 235 -8.21 -6.23 3.97
C VAL A 235 -9.20 -7.18 3.33
N PHE A 236 -8.86 -8.48 3.19
CA PHE A 236 -9.79 -9.51 2.74
C PHE A 236 -10.95 -9.77 3.74
N GLU A 237 -10.72 -9.66 5.05
CA GLU A 237 -11.79 -9.73 6.06
C GLU A 237 -12.72 -8.51 6.03
N TRP A 238 -12.17 -7.31 5.86
CA TRP A 238 -12.90 -6.06 5.69
C TRP A 238 -13.73 -6.08 4.39
N ILE A 239 -13.17 -6.71 3.35
CA ILE A 239 -13.84 -6.96 2.08
C ILE A 239 -15.03 -7.92 2.21
N ARG A 240 -14.94 -8.96 3.05
CA ARG A 240 -16.01 -9.96 3.27
C ARG A 240 -17.18 -9.48 4.12
N GLY A 241 -17.32 -8.16 4.31
CA GLY A 241 -18.43 -7.58 5.02
C GLY A 241 -18.07 -7.35 6.48
N GLY A 242 -17.39 -6.24 6.75
CA GLY A 242 -17.22 -5.68 8.09
C GLY A 242 -18.56 -5.48 8.79
N ARG A 243 -19.14 -6.55 9.32
CA ARG A 243 -19.89 -6.47 10.56
C ARG A 243 -18.90 -5.91 11.56
N ARG A 244 -19.16 -4.70 12.04
CA ARG A 244 -18.61 -4.23 13.30
C ARG A 244 -18.74 -5.41 14.27
N THR A 245 -17.62 -6.02 14.64
CA THR A 245 -17.54 -6.66 15.94
C THR A 245 -17.65 -5.49 16.90
N ASP A 246 -18.89 -5.08 17.19
CA ASP A 246 -19.15 -4.27 18.36
C ASP A 246 -18.51 -5.08 19.48
N ASN A 247 -17.45 -4.51 20.07
CA ASN A 247 -16.81 -5.03 21.26
C ASN A 247 -17.90 -5.19 22.31
N VAL A 248 -18.48 -6.38 22.37
CA VAL A 248 -19.18 -6.86 23.55
C VAL A 248 -18.07 -7.12 24.54
N SER A 249 -17.75 -6.06 25.26
CA SER A 249 -17.05 -6.09 26.53
C SER A 249 -17.97 -6.76 27.54
N ASP A 250 -18.07 -8.08 27.47
CA ASP A 250 -18.69 -8.88 28.53
C ASP A 250 -17.60 -9.74 29.15
N GLY A 251 -17.41 -9.57 30.46
CA GLY A 251 -16.76 -10.56 31.31
C GLY A 251 -15.62 -10.03 32.15
N ASP A 252 -15.97 -9.31 33.22
CA ASP A 252 -15.26 -9.47 34.48
C ASP A 252 -15.21 -10.98 34.80
N SER A 253 -14.04 -11.58 34.64
CA SER A 253 -13.70 -12.83 35.32
C SER A 253 -12.47 -12.54 36.16
N ASP A 254 -12.74 -12.13 37.39
CA ASP A 254 -11.84 -12.24 38.52
C ASP A 254 -11.47 -13.72 38.67
N GLU A 255 -10.32 -14.12 38.16
CA GLU A 255 -9.65 -15.35 38.58
C GLU A 255 -8.26 -14.96 39.08
N ASP A 256 -8.23 -14.74 40.39
CA ASP A 256 -7.08 -14.92 41.25
C ASP A 256 -6.46 -16.29 40.96
N GLU A 257 -5.19 -16.33 40.56
CA GLU A 257 -4.34 -17.49 40.83
C GLU A 257 -2.88 -17.02 40.94
N ASP A 258 -2.47 -16.96 42.20
CA ASP A 258 -1.09 -16.91 42.67
C ASP A 258 -0.26 -18.04 42.03
N GLU A 259 0.97 -17.75 41.61
CA GLU A 259 2.07 -18.71 41.75
C GLU A 259 3.41 -17.97 41.62
N ASP A 260 4.02 -17.76 42.79
CA ASP A 260 5.41 -17.36 42.97
C ASP A 260 6.33 -18.49 42.48
N GLU A 261 7.00 -18.31 41.34
CA GLU A 261 8.20 -19.08 41.01
C GLU A 261 9.43 -18.15 41.07
N GLU A 262 10.08 -18.19 42.22
CA GLU A 262 11.49 -17.81 42.34
C GLU A 262 12.32 -18.79 41.52
N VAL A 263 12.92 -18.31 40.42
CA VAL A 263 13.92 -19.08 39.67
C VAL A 263 15.28 -18.44 39.92
N ASP A 264 16.15 -19.30 40.44
CA ASP A 264 17.48 -19.06 40.94
C ASP A 264 18.39 -18.33 39.94
N GLU A 265 19.11 -17.36 40.49
CA GLU A 265 20.37 -16.83 39.98
C GLU A 265 21.40 -17.97 39.96
N ASP A 266 21.91 -18.35 38.78
CA ASP A 266 23.22 -19.01 38.69
C ASP A 266 23.83 -18.85 37.30
N GLY A 267 24.97 -18.14 37.27
CA GLY A 267 26.15 -18.43 36.46
C GLY A 267 26.03 -18.37 34.93
N ASP A 268 26.86 -17.56 34.29
CA ASP A 268 28.21 -18.03 33.93
C ASP A 268 28.94 -16.92 33.17
N ASP A 269 30.07 -16.52 33.74
CA ASP A 269 31.04 -15.62 33.15
C ASP A 269 31.64 -16.27 31.90
N ARG A 270 31.42 -15.67 30.72
CA ARG A 270 32.26 -15.95 29.55
C ARG A 270 32.81 -14.67 28.96
N ASP A 271 34.04 -14.40 29.41
CA ASP A 271 35.06 -13.67 28.68
C ASP A 271 35.26 -14.34 27.31
N GLU A 272 34.89 -13.64 26.23
CA GLU A 272 35.44 -13.91 24.90
C GLU A 272 36.14 -12.66 24.39
N ASP A 273 37.43 -12.63 24.68
CA ASP A 273 38.45 -11.90 23.94
C ASP A 273 38.30 -12.15 22.44
N SER A 274 38.10 -11.11 21.64
CA SER A 274 38.54 -11.15 20.24
C SER A 274 39.17 -9.83 19.84
N ASP A 275 40.47 -9.76 20.13
CA ASP A 275 41.41 -8.90 19.44
C ASP A 275 41.46 -9.31 17.96
N TYR A 276 40.91 -8.48 17.07
CA TYR A 276 41.39 -8.40 15.69
C TYR A 276 41.65 -6.94 15.33
N LEU A 277 42.92 -6.59 15.54
CA LEU A 277 43.56 -5.40 15.03
C LEU A 277 43.83 -5.52 13.52
N SER A 278 43.92 -4.33 12.92
CA SER A 278 44.62 -3.96 11.69
C SER A 278 44.08 -4.49 10.36
N ASP A 279 43.45 -3.59 9.61
CA ASP A 279 43.84 -3.44 8.20
C ASP A 279 44.20 -1.98 7.93
N GLU A 280 45.50 -1.78 7.76
CA GLU A 280 46.18 -0.57 7.32
C GLU A 280 45.90 -0.36 5.82
N THR A 281 45.42 0.82 5.43
CA THR A 281 46.14 1.85 4.64
C THR A 281 46.61 1.44 3.22
N GLY A 282 46.41 2.38 2.28
CA GLY A 282 46.94 2.35 0.91
C GLY A 282 45.84 2.63 -0.11
N GLU A 283 45.46 3.88 -0.36
CA GLU A 283 46.12 4.83 -1.29
C GLU A 283 46.16 4.34 -2.75
N ASP A 284 45.78 5.29 -3.64
CA ASP A 284 46.04 5.43 -5.09
C ASP A 284 44.73 5.61 -5.88
N GLN A 285 44.25 6.85 -6.04
CA GLN A 285 44.61 7.75 -7.14
C GLN A 285 44.74 7.04 -8.49
N GLU A 286 43.77 7.23 -9.38
CA GLU A 286 44.05 7.88 -10.66
C GLU A 286 42.76 8.32 -11.36
N SER A 287 42.84 9.54 -11.86
CA SER A 287 41.87 10.31 -12.61
C SER A 287 42.10 10.12 -14.10
N ASP A 288 41.05 9.77 -14.85
CA ASP A 288 40.95 9.97 -16.30
C ASP A 288 39.51 10.47 -16.54
N ASP A 289 39.25 11.77 -16.75
CA ASP A 289 39.54 12.58 -17.93
C ASP A 289 39.25 11.87 -19.26
N LEU A 290 37.99 11.90 -19.71
CA LEU A 290 37.66 11.87 -21.14
C LEU A 290 36.38 12.65 -21.46
N SER A 291 36.62 13.85 -21.97
CA SER A 291 36.08 14.40 -23.21
C SER A 291 34.57 14.66 -23.36
N GLU A 292 34.30 15.96 -23.42
CA GLU A 292 33.30 16.64 -24.22
C GLU A 292 32.95 15.96 -25.56
N GLY A 293 31.65 15.91 -25.84
CA GLY A 293 31.04 15.74 -27.16
C GLY A 293 29.54 15.59 -26.96
N GLY A 294 28.63 16.40 -27.48
CA GLY A 294 28.65 17.27 -28.66
C GLY A 294 27.41 16.91 -29.49
N GLY A 295 26.46 17.85 -29.64
CA GLY A 295 25.29 17.78 -30.54
C GLY A 295 24.21 16.77 -30.12
N ASP A 296 22.93 16.86 -30.46
CA ASP A 296 22.12 17.79 -31.24
C ASP A 296 20.68 17.61 -30.70
N MET A 297 19.94 18.68 -30.41
CA MET A 297 18.89 19.20 -31.29
C MET A 297 18.02 18.11 -31.95
N PHE A 298 16.92 17.72 -31.31
CA PHE A 298 15.74 17.30 -32.04
C PHE A 298 14.47 17.94 -31.45
N VAL A 299 13.92 18.83 -32.27
CA VAL A 299 12.54 19.32 -32.24
C VAL A 299 11.71 18.28 -32.97
N TRP A 300 10.71 17.69 -32.31
CA TRP A 300 9.40 17.33 -32.86
C TRP A 300 8.40 17.28 -31.71
#